data_AF-A0A072UGA5-F1
#
_entry.id   AF-A0A072UGA5-F1
#
_cell.length_a   1.000
_cell.length_b   1.000
_cell.length_c   1.000
_cell.angle_alpha   90.00
_cell.angle_beta   90.00
_cell.angle_gamma   90.00
#
_symmetry.space_group_name_H-M   'P 1'
#
loop_
_entity.id
_entity.type
_entity.pdbx_description
1 polymer ?
#
loop_
_entity_poly.entity_id
_entity_poly.type
_entity_poly.pdbx_seq_one_letter_code
_entity_poly.pdbx_strand_id
1 'polypeptide(L)' 'MFYGAVVWDPWLIVAQIVCLQCMYYITLGLLLTVLVGTRVSRLSLVYFFDYVTVTTSTVTGWCVCASFLLSSAAG' A
#
# COMPACT_ATOMS: atom_id res chain seq x y z
N MET A 1 15.15 8.43 -24.22
CA MET A 1 15.33 9.05 -22.89
C MET A 1 15.48 10.53 -23.11
N PHE A 2 14.70 11.38 -22.43
CA PHE A 2 14.62 12.82 -22.71
C PHE A 2 15.98 13.54 -22.54
N TYR A 3 16.90 12.96 -21.76
CA TYR A 3 18.26 13.45 -21.53
C TYR A 3 19.39 12.49 -21.99
N GLY A 4 19.08 11.39 -22.68
CA GLY A 4 20.04 10.32 -23.02
C GLY A 4 20.13 9.23 -21.95
N ALA A 5 20.73 8.08 -22.30
CA ALA A 5 20.89 6.96 -21.37
C ALA A 5 21.97 7.28 -20.32
N VAL A 6 21.71 6.90 -19.07
CA VAL A 6 22.66 7.00 -17.93
C VAL A 6 22.88 8.44 -17.40
N VAL A 7 22.16 9.45 -17.91
CA VAL A 7 22.15 10.80 -17.33
C VAL A 7 21.09 10.87 -16.23
N TRP A 8 21.41 11.55 -15.13
CA TRP A 8 20.46 11.82 -14.05
C TRP A 8 19.26 12.62 -14.58
N ASP A 9 18.08 12.01 -14.57
CA ASP A 9 16.83 12.62 -15.02
C ASP A 9 15.88 12.74 -13.81
N PRO A 10 15.79 13.93 -13.17
CA PRO A 10 15.00 14.13 -11.96
C PRO A 10 13.51 13.88 -12.20
N TRP A 11 13.03 14.13 -13.43
CA TRP A 11 11.63 13.95 -13.76
C TRP A 11 11.25 12.47 -13.77
N LEU A 12 12.10 11.62 -14.38
CA LEU A 12 11.89 10.18 -14.38
C LEU A 12 11.98 9.57 -12.97
N ILE A 13 12.86 10.08 -12.11
CA ILE A 13 12.95 9.62 -10.72
C ILE A 13 11.66 9.96 -9.96
N VAL A 14 11.15 11.20 -10.08
CA VAL A 14 9.89 11.60 -9.44
C VAL A 14 8.73 10.76 -9.98
N ALA A 15 8.66 10.57 -11.30
CA ALA A 15 7.63 9.73 -11.93
C ALA A 15 7.70 8.28 -11.43
N GLN A 16 8.88 7.72 -11.24
CA GLN A 16 9.07 6.37 -10.72
C GLN A 16 8.63 6.25 -9.25
N ILE A 17 8.98 7.22 -8.40
CA ILE A 17 8.52 7.26 -7.00
C ILE A 17 6.99 7.32 -6.96
N VAL A 18 6.38 8.23 -7.72
CA VAL A 18 4.91 8.35 -7.78
C VAL A 18 4.28 7.05 -8.27
N CYS A 19 4.84 6.43 -9.32
CA CYS A 19 4.33 5.18 -9.86
C CYS A 19 4.34 4.06 -8.82
N LEU A 20 5.46 3.86 -8.11
CA LEU A 20 5.57 2.83 -7.07
C LEU A 20 4.62 3.11 -5.90
N GLN A 21 4.52 4.36 -5.45
CA GLN A 21 3.59 4.73 -4.38
C GLN A 21 2.13 4.49 -4.77
N CYS A 22 1.74 4.85 -6.00
CA CYS A 22 0.40 4.56 -6.51
C CYS A 22 0.14 3.05 -6.57
N MET A 23 1.09 2.27 -7.09
CA MET A 23 0.97 0.81 -7.17
C MET A 23 0.84 0.17 -5.80
N TYR A 24 1.62 0.64 -4.82
CA TYR A 24 1.54 0.19 -3.43
C TYR A 24 0.17 0.49 -2.80
N TYR A 25 -0.31 1.74 -2.88
CA TYR A 25 -1.59 2.12 -2.25
C TYR A 25 -2.81 1.50 -2.94
N ILE A 26 -2.77 1.28 -4.26
CA ILE A 26 -3.81 0.56 -4.98
C ILE A 26 -3.86 -0.90 -4.50
N THR A 27 -2.72 -1.57 -4.43
CA THR A 27 -2.64 -2.95 -3.96
C THR A 27 -3.09 -3.08 -2.50
N LEU A 28 -2.63 -2.16 -1.64
CA LEU A 28 -3.03 -2.11 -0.24
C LEU A 28 -4.54 -1.91 -0.10
N GLY A 29 -5.14 -0.98 -0.85
CA GLY A 29 -6.58 -0.76 -0.81
C GLY A 29 -7.39 -1.97 -1.27
N LEU A 30 -6.93 -2.67 -2.30
CA LEU A 30 -7.55 -3.91 -2.77
C LEU A 30 -7.48 -4.99 -1.69
N LEU A 31 -6.29 -5.21 -1.11
CA LEU A 31 -6.09 -6.22 -0.07
C LEU A 31 -6.87 -5.92 1.22
N LEU A 32 -6.92 -4.65 1.65
CA LEU A 32 -7.74 -4.24 2.80
C LEU A 32 -9.23 -4.44 2.51
N THR A 33 -9.69 -4.16 1.29
CA THR A 33 -11.09 -4.40 0.90
C THR A 33 -11.45 -5.88 0.98
N VAL A 34 -10.59 -6.77 0.49
CA VAL A 34 -10.83 -8.22 0.50
C VAL A 34 -10.69 -8.82 1.91
N LEU A 35 -9.62 -8.49 2.63
CA LEU A 35 -9.26 -9.15 3.90
C LEU A 35 -9.95 -8.53 5.12
N VAL A 36 -10.12 -7.20 5.14
CA VAL A 36 -10.71 -6.45 6.26
C VAL A 36 -12.17 -6.11 5.98
N GLY A 37 -12.51 -5.70 4.74
CA GLY A 37 -13.87 -5.33 4.35
C GLY A 37 -14.91 -6.44 4.48
N THR A 38 -14.47 -7.70 4.41
CA THR A 38 -15.33 -8.87 4.69
C THR A 38 -15.60 -9.10 6.18
N ARG A 39 -14.87 -8.42 7.07
CA ARG A 39 -14.94 -8.61 8.53
C ARG A 39 -15.55 -7.41 9.26
N VAL A 40 -15.49 -6.22 8.67
CA VAL A 40 -15.97 -4.99 9.30
C VAL A 40 -17.12 -4.39 8.51
N SER A 41 -18.14 -3.91 9.21
CA SER A 41 -19.32 -3.30 8.58
C SER A 41 -19.04 -1.95 7.93
N ARG A 42 -17.95 -1.27 8.31
CA ARG A 42 -17.51 -0.01 7.70
C ARG A 42 -15.99 0.03 7.56
N LEU A 43 -15.53 0.02 6.31
CA LEU A 43 -14.13 0.25 5.97
C LEU A 43 -13.85 1.76 6.00
N SER A 44 -12.77 2.15 6.69
CA SER A 44 -12.38 3.54 6.89
C SER A 44 -10.88 3.73 6.59
N LEU A 45 -10.49 4.98 6.34
CA LEU A 45 -9.09 5.39 6.10
C LEU A 45 -8.17 5.10 7.29
N VAL A 46 -8.73 4.88 8.48
CA VAL A 46 -7.98 4.50 9.70
C VAL A 46 -7.15 3.23 9.45
N TYR A 47 -7.66 2.26 8.68
CA TYR A 47 -6.91 1.04 8.35
C TYR A 47 -5.71 1.27 7.42
N PHE A 48 -5.63 2.43 6.76
CA PHE A 48 -4.48 2.80 5.93
C PHE A 48 -3.39 3.52 6.71
N PHE A 49 -3.78 4.41 7.62
CA PHE A 49 -2.87 5.42 8.18
C PHE A 49 -2.65 5.32 9.69
N ASP A 50 -3.51 4.60 10.41
CA ASP A 50 -3.41 4.49 11.86
C ASP A 50 -2.72 3.19 12.27
N TYR A 51 -1.57 3.33 12.95
CA TYR A 51 -0.78 2.21 13.46
C TYR A 51 -1.56 1.39 14.49
N VAL A 52 -2.56 1.96 15.17
CA VAL A 52 -3.37 1.26 16.17
C VAL A 52 -4.11 0.07 15.55
N THR A 53 -4.38 0.11 14.24
CA THR A 53 -5.01 -1.00 13.50
C THR A 53 -4.07 -2.17 13.22
N VAL A 54 -2.76 -1.95 13.31
CA VAL A 54 -1.71 -2.95 13.10
C VAL A 54 -1.45 -3.66 14.43
N THR A 55 -2.26 -4.67 14.72
CA THR A 55 -2.17 -5.45 15.97
C THR A 55 -2.26 -6.94 15.71
N THR A 56 -1.53 -7.73 16.48
CA THR A 56 -1.59 -9.21 16.45
C THR A 56 -2.56 -9.78 17.48
N SER A 57 -3.25 -8.92 18.24
CA SER A 57 -4.19 -9.35 19.29
C SER A 57 -5.57 -9.72 18.74
N THR A 58 -5.90 -9.32 17.51
CA THR A 58 -7.22 -9.57 16.89
C THR A 58 -7.07 -10.13 15.49
N VAL A 59 -8.06 -10.92 15.05
CA VAL A 59 -8.08 -11.50 13.70
C VAL A 59 -8.12 -10.42 12.62
N THR A 60 -8.84 -9.32 12.86
CA THR A 60 -8.87 -8.16 11.96
C THR A 60 -7.51 -7.47 11.87
N GLY A 61 -6.82 -7.29 13.00
CA GLY A 61 -5.46 -6.74 13.01
C GLY A 61 -4.46 -7.63 12.28
N TRP A 62 -4.56 -8.97 12.41
CA TRP A 62 -3.79 -9.90 11.60
C TRP A 62 -4.05 -9.75 10.09
N CYS A 63 -5.30 -9.53 9.69
CA CYS A 63 -5.64 -9.22 8.30
C CYS A 63 -5.01 -7.92 7.82
N VAL A 64 -5.01 -6.87 8.65
CA VAL A 64 -4.32 -5.60 8.34
C VAL A 64 -2.82 -5.86 8.15
N CYS A 65 -2.16 -6.55 9.09
CA CYS A 65 -0.74 -6.90 8.96
C CYS A 65 -0.46 -7.70 7.68
N ALA A 66 -1.29 -8.69 7.36
CA ALA A 66 -1.16 -9.48 6.14
C ALA A 66 -1.33 -8.61 4.87
N SER A 67 -2.27 -7.66 4.85
CA SER A 67 -2.42 -6.71 3.75
C SER A 67 -1.16 -5.89 3.53
N PHE A 68 -0.55 -5.35 4.60
CA PHE A 68 0.71 -4.59 4.50
C PHE A 68 1.87 -5.44 3.96
N LEU A 69 2.02 -6.68 4.45
CA LEU A 69 3.07 -7.58 4.02
C LEU A 69 2.91 -7.98 2.54
N LEU A 70 1.70 -8.36 2.14
CA LEU A 70 1.41 -8.73 0.75
C LEU A 70 1.57 -7.55 -0.20
N SER A 71 1.18 -6.33 0.20
CA SER A 71 1.40 -5.13 -0.61
C SER A 71 2.87 -4.82 -0.86
N SER A 72 3.76 -5.10 0.12
CA SER A 72 5.20 -4.86 -0.04
C SER A 72 5.85 -5.72 -1.13
N ALA A 73 5.24 -6.85 -1.49
CA ALA A 73 5.71 -7.68 -2.61
C ALA A 73 5.27 -7.14 -3.98
N ALA A 74 4.24 -6.30 -4.01
CA ALA A 74 3.67 -5.75 -5.24
C ALA A 74 4.20 -4.35 -5.59
N GLY A 75 4.79 -3.63 -4.63
CA GLY A 75 5.34 -2.29 -4.81
C GLY A 75 6.47 -2.00 -3.84
#